data_AF-X1FJK9-F1
#
_entry.id   AF-X1FJK9-F1
#
_cell.length_a   1.000
_cell.length_b   1.000
_cell.length_c   1.000
_cell.angle_alpha   90.00
_cell.angle_beta   90.00
_cell.angle_gamma   90.00
#
_symmetry.space_group_name_H-M   'P 1'
#
loop_
_entity.id
_entity.type
_entity.pdbx_description
1 polymer ?
#
loop_
_entity_poly.entity_id
_entity_poly.type
_entity_poly.pdbx_seq_one_letter_code
_entity_poly.pdbx_strand_id
1 'polypeptide(L)'
;GNRNHPEVMGIKDHVLNKNYAVIKNEADAEKTSSKKKIGVVVQTTQTIEKLCLITSKLLGKAKELVVFNTICNTTKKRQNSTKKLANSVDIMIV
;
A
#
# COMPACT_ATOMS: atom_id res chain seq x y z
N GLY A 1 0.43 -5.17 0.09
CA GLY A 1 0.54 -5.00 1.56
C GLY A 1 1.03 -6.28 2.21
N ASN A 2 0.91 -6.40 3.52
CA ASN A 2 1.28 -7.59 4.28
C ASN A 2 0.08 -8.55 4.41
N ARG A 3 0.21 -9.78 3.91
CA ARG A 3 -0.85 -10.80 3.90
C ARG A 3 -1.43 -11.12 5.27
N ASN A 4 -0.64 -11.00 6.33
CA ASN A 4 -1.05 -11.35 7.69
C ASN A 4 -1.50 -10.12 8.50
N HIS A 5 -1.62 -8.94 7.88
CA HIS A 5 -2.08 -7.74 8.58
C HIS A 5 -3.62 -7.71 8.64
N PRO A 6 -4.24 -7.41 9.79
CA PRO A 6 -5.70 -7.43 9.95
C PRO A 6 -6.44 -6.63 8.87
N GLU A 7 -5.93 -5.45 8.52
CA GLU A 7 -6.47 -4.62 7.43
C GLU A 7 -6.52 -5.36 6.08
N VAL A 8 -5.44 -6.06 5.71
CA VAL A 8 -5.35 -6.76 4.43
C VAL A 8 -6.22 -8.00 4.42
N MET A 9 -6.34 -8.69 5.56
CA MET A 9 -7.27 -9.79 5.74
C MET A 9 -8.72 -9.32 5.56
N GLY A 10 -9.10 -8.22 6.21
CA GLY A 10 -10.43 -7.62 6.06
C GLY A 10 -10.75 -7.23 4.61
N ILE A 11 -9.80 -6.59 3.90
CA ILE A 11 -9.99 -6.25 2.48
C ILE A 11 -10.18 -7.50 1.63
N LYS A 12 -9.38 -8.55 1.87
CA LYS A 12 -9.49 -9.82 1.16
C LYS A 12 -10.89 -10.43 1.29
N ASP A 13 -11.47 -10.39 2.49
CA ASP A 13 -12.77 -11.00 2.75
C ASP A 13 -13.93 -10.28 2.04
N HIS A 14 -13.72 -9.02 1.61
CA HIS A 14 -14.68 -8.27 0.80
C HIS A 14 -14.58 -8.58 -0.71
N VAL A 15 -13.57 -9.33 -1.15
CA VAL A 15 -13.43 -9.70 -2.56
C VAL A 15 -14.27 -10.93 -2.83
N LEU A 16 -15.41 -10.72 -3.50
CA LEU A 16 -16.40 -11.76 -3.83
C LEU A 16 -15.81 -12.94 -4.65
N ASN A 17 -14.70 -12.70 -5.36
CA ASN A 17 -14.12 -13.64 -6.31
C ASN A 17 -12.68 -13.97 -5.89
N LYS A 18 -12.19 -15.19 -6.13
CA LYS A 18 -10.79 -15.58 -5.89
C LYS A 18 -9.77 -14.94 -6.87
N ASN A 19 -10.14 -13.89 -7.58
CA ASN A 19 -9.29 -13.21 -8.56
C ASN A 19 -8.58 -12.01 -7.93
N TYR A 20 -7.80 -12.25 -6.89
CA TYR A 20 -6.94 -11.25 -6.25
C TYR A 20 -5.59 -11.86 -5.88
N ALA A 21 -4.59 -10.99 -5.69
CA ALA A 21 -3.29 -11.36 -5.16
C ALA A 21 -2.84 -10.33 -4.13
N VAL A 22 -2.20 -10.79 -3.05
CA VAL A 22 -1.57 -9.89 -2.06
C VAL A 22 -0.09 -9.79 -2.39
N ILE A 23 0.33 -8.59 -2.82
CA ILE A 23 1.71 -8.28 -3.22
C ILE A 23 2.41 -7.52 -2.10
N LYS A 24 3.49 -8.08 -1.53
CA LYS A 24 4.25 -7.43 -0.44
C LYS A 24 5.47 -6.67 -0.97
N ASN A 25 6.11 -7.17 -2.01
CA ASN A 25 7.35 -6.62 -2.59
C ASN A 25 7.38 -6.76 -4.12
N GLU A 26 8.46 -6.31 -4.74
CA GLU A 26 8.67 -6.39 -6.19
C GLU A 26 8.75 -7.83 -6.70
N ALA A 27 9.35 -8.74 -5.96
CA ALA A 27 9.45 -10.15 -6.36
C ALA A 27 8.07 -10.82 -6.46
N ASP A 28 7.13 -10.45 -5.59
CA ASP A 28 5.74 -10.90 -5.67
C ASP A 28 5.05 -10.31 -6.92
N ALA A 29 5.32 -9.04 -7.24
CA ALA A 29 4.81 -8.38 -8.44
C ALA A 29 5.36 -9.05 -9.72
N GLU A 30 6.63 -9.44 -9.72
CA GLU A 30 7.30 -10.17 -10.80
C GLU A 30 6.79 -11.61 -10.99
N LYS A 31 6.19 -12.22 -9.97
CA LYS A 31 5.53 -13.52 -10.08
C LYS A 31 4.05 -13.44 -10.49
N THR A 32 3.48 -12.23 -10.53
CA THR A 32 2.07 -12.05 -10.89
C THR A 32 1.83 -12.38 -12.37
N SER A 33 0.82 -13.19 -12.67
CA SER A 33 0.47 -13.53 -14.05
C SER A 33 -0.08 -12.31 -14.81
N SER A 34 0.17 -12.24 -16.11
CA SER A 34 -0.35 -11.17 -16.95
C SER A 34 -1.88 -11.24 -17.06
N LYS A 35 -2.54 -10.08 -17.04
CA LYS A 35 -4.01 -9.93 -17.12
C LYS A 35 -4.37 -8.78 -18.05
N LYS A 36 -5.58 -8.76 -18.61
CA LYS A 36 -6.03 -7.60 -19.42
C LYS A 36 -6.16 -6.34 -18.56
N LYS A 37 -6.81 -6.46 -17.40
CA LYS A 37 -7.04 -5.35 -16.46
C LYS A 37 -6.55 -5.74 -15.07
N ILE A 38 -5.80 -4.84 -14.43
CA ILE A 38 -5.37 -4.99 -13.04
C ILE A 38 -5.78 -3.72 -12.27
N GLY A 39 -6.52 -3.92 -11.17
CA GLY A 39 -6.79 -2.88 -10.18
C GLY A 39 -5.85 -3.05 -8.99
N VAL A 40 -5.27 -1.96 -8.52
CA VAL A 40 -4.36 -1.95 -7.35
C VAL A 40 -4.96 -1.09 -6.26
N VAL A 41 -5.12 -1.67 -5.07
CA VAL A 41 -5.41 -0.97 -3.81
C VAL A 41 -4.25 -1.18 -2.84
N VAL A 42 -4.08 -0.24 -1.92
CA VAL A 42 -2.86 -0.16 -1.09
C VAL A 42 -3.21 -0.18 0.40
N GLN A 43 -2.49 -0.98 1.16
CA GLN A 43 -2.59 -0.96 2.61
C GLN A 43 -2.26 0.45 3.14
N THR A 44 -3.08 0.96 4.05
CA THR A 44 -3.02 2.36 4.52
C THR A 44 -1.66 2.76 5.09
N THR A 45 -0.92 1.82 5.68
CA THR A 45 0.40 2.04 6.30
C THR A 45 1.58 1.82 5.35
N GLN A 46 1.34 1.60 4.06
CA GLN A 46 2.41 1.41 3.08
C GLN A 46 3.06 2.73 2.65
N THR A 47 4.32 2.66 2.23
CA THR A 47 5.07 3.80 1.68
C THR A 47 4.75 4.03 0.20
N ILE A 48 4.85 5.29 -0.25
CA ILE A 48 4.61 5.66 -1.65
C ILE A 48 5.70 5.08 -2.57
N GLU A 49 6.94 5.02 -2.08
CA GLU A 49 8.08 4.48 -2.80
C GLU A 49 7.86 3.00 -3.15
N LYS A 50 7.38 2.20 -2.19
CA LYS A 50 7.02 0.79 -2.44
C LYS A 50 5.85 0.65 -3.40
N LEU A 51 4.87 1.55 -3.34
CA LEU A 51 3.77 1.55 -4.29
C LEU A 51 4.29 1.77 -5.72
N CYS A 52 5.14 2.77 -5.93
CA CYS A 52 5.74 3.06 -7.22
C CYS A 52 6.51 1.86 -7.77
N LEU A 53 7.40 1.26 -6.96
CA LEU A 53 8.20 0.10 -7.35
C LEU A 53 7.34 -1.10 -7.79
N ILE A 54 6.30 -1.42 -7.02
CA ILE A 54 5.38 -2.51 -7.33
C ILE A 54 4.58 -2.21 -8.61
N THR A 55 4.00 -1.02 -8.72
CA THR A 55 3.19 -0.62 -9.87
C THR A 55 4.01 -0.63 -11.16
N SER A 56 5.28 -0.21 -11.12
CA SER A 56 6.19 -0.29 -12.27
C SER A 56 6.36 -1.72 -12.79
N LYS A 57 6.45 -2.71 -11.90
CA LYS A 57 6.55 -4.14 -12.29
C LYS A 57 5.23 -4.69 -12.83
N LEU A 58 4.09 -4.19 -12.34
CA LEU A 58 2.76 -4.58 -12.82
C LEU A 58 2.40 -3.94 -14.16
N LEU A 59 2.98 -2.80 -14.52
CA LEU A 59 2.70 -2.09 -15.77
C LEU A 59 2.97 -2.95 -16.99
N GLY A 60 4.07 -3.71 -17.00
CA GLY A 60 4.40 -4.65 -18.08
C GLY A 60 3.52 -5.91 -18.15
N LYS A 61 2.58 -6.07 -17.21
CA LYS A 61 1.75 -7.28 -17.04
C LYS A 61 0.27 -7.03 -17.26
N ALA A 62 -0.12 -5.77 -17.49
CA ALA A 62 -1.49 -5.36 -17.68
C ALA A 62 -1.63 -4.60 -19.00
N LYS A 63 -2.74 -4.81 -19.72
CA LYS A 63 -3.12 -3.85 -20.78
C LYS A 63 -3.67 -2.56 -20.18
N GLU A 64 -4.30 -2.67 -19.02
CA GLU A 64 -4.87 -1.55 -18.27
C GLU A 64 -4.55 -1.73 -16.79
N LEU A 65 -3.87 -0.76 -16.19
CA LEU A 65 -3.51 -0.74 -14.78
C LEU A 65 -4.14 0.49 -14.13
N VAL A 66 -5.06 0.27 -13.20
CA VAL A 66 -5.71 1.33 -12.42
C VAL A 66 -5.24 1.26 -10.98
N VAL A 67 -4.65 2.34 -10.48
CA VAL A 67 -4.12 2.41 -9.12
C VAL A 67 -4.99 3.34 -8.28
N PHE A 68 -5.60 2.78 -7.25
CA PHE A 68 -6.29 3.54 -6.20
C PHE A 68 -5.34 3.69 -5.02
N ASN A 69 -4.72 4.86 -4.89
CA ASN A 69 -3.83 5.16 -3.78
C ASN A 69 -4.64 5.36 -2.48
N THR A 70 -4.79 4.28 -1.71
CA THR A 70 -5.46 4.25 -0.41
C THR A 70 -4.48 4.38 0.77
N ILE A 71 -3.25 4.85 0.52
CA ILE A 71 -2.29 5.14 1.60
C ILE A 71 -2.83 6.28 2.47
N CYS A 72 -2.83 6.08 3.78
CA CYS A 72 -3.34 7.05 4.71
C CYS A 72 -2.24 8.07 5.06
N ASN A 73 -2.47 9.34 4.71
CA ASN A 73 -1.55 10.42 5.06
C ASN A 73 -1.56 10.78 6.56
N THR A 74 -2.43 10.17 7.36
CA THR A 74 -2.56 10.47 8.79
C THR A 74 -1.29 10.17 9.57
N THR A 75 -0.57 9.10 9.26
CA THR A 75 0.71 8.79 9.92
C THR A 75 1.74 9.88 9.64
N LYS A 76 1.85 10.33 8.39
CA LYS A 76 2.77 11.41 8.00
C LYS A 76 2.37 12.76 8.63
N LYS A 77 1.06 13.05 8.69
CA LYS A 77 0.54 14.24 9.36
C LYS A 77 0.83 14.21 10.86
N ARG A 78 0.57 13.09 11.54
CA ARG A 78 0.88 12.92 12.97
C ARG A 78 2.37 13.08 13.24
N GLN A 79 3.23 12.39 12.48
CA GLN A 79 4.68 12.53 12.62
C GLN A 79 5.16 13.98 12.40
N ASN A 80 4.62 14.68 11.41
CA ASN A 80 4.96 16.09 11.18
C ASN A 80 4.49 16.99 12.33
N SER A 81 3.29 16.78 12.86
CA SER A 81 2.77 17.54 14.00
C SER A 81 3.57 17.25 15.27
N THR A 82 3.88 15.98 15.54
CA THR A 82 4.76 15.52 16.63
C THR A 82 6.14 16.17 16.51
N LYS A 83 6.73 16.21 15.31
CA LYS A 83 8.02 16.87 15.07
C LYS A 83 7.98 18.38 15.31
N LYS A 84 6.89 19.05 14.90
CA LYS A 84 6.70 20.48 15.19
C LYS A 84 6.57 20.73 16.70
N LEU A 85 5.82 19.89 17.40
CA LEU A 85 5.63 19.98 18.84
C LEU A 85 6.93 19.72 19.60
N ALA A 86 7.71 18.71 19.20
CA ALA A 86 9.01 18.39 19.78
C ALA A 86 9.99 19.57 19.72
N ASN A 87 9.92 20.40 18.68
CA ASN A 87 10.75 21.59 18.55
C ASN A 87 10.32 22.77 19.44
N SER A 88 9.13 22.71 20.05
CA SER A 88 8.55 23.79 20.86
C SER A 88 8.39 23.44 22.33
N VAL A 89 8.89 22.28 22.77
CA VAL A 89 8.78 21.81 24.16
C VAL A 89 10.12 21.27 24.64
N ASP A 90 10.41 21.39 25.93
CA ASP A 90 11.65 20.88 26.52
C ASP A 90 11.65 19.34 26.65
N ILE A 91 10.46 18.73 26.81
CA ILE A 91 10.29 17.28 26.97
C ILE A 91 9.04 16.83 26.20
N MET A 92 9.15 15.71 25.49
CA MET A 92 8.06 15.07 24.76
C MET A 92 7.83 13.63 25.27
N ILE A 93 6.55 13.25 25.48
CA ILE A 93 6.12 11.89 25.85
C ILE A 93 5.28 11.32 24.70
N VAL A 94 5.53 10.07 24.30
CA VAL A 94 4.91 9.39 23.14
C VAL A 94 4.30 8.06 23.57
#